data_AF-A0A960MU32-F1
#
_entry.id   AF-A0A960MU32-F1
#
_cell.length_a   1.000
_cell.length_b   1.000
_cell.length_c   1.000
_cell.angle_alpha   90.00
_cell.angle_beta   90.00
_cell.angle_gamma   90.00
#
_symmetry.space_group_name_H-M   'P 1'
#
loop_
_entity.id
_entity.type
_entity.pdbx_description
1 polymer ?
#
loop_
_entity_poly.entity_id
_entity_poly.type
_entity_poly.pdbx_seq_one_letter_code
_entity_poly.pdbx_strand_id
1 'polypeptide(L)'
;MSSPSQESHVAIIGGGFSGILTAVNLVRLSRQPLRITLINHARPAGRGIAYGTRRPEHLLNVAARNMSAFPDWPDHFVRWLRTRSEYDSVPDHELREKFIPRMTYGDYLRGLIHHFLQSDGVGQAPVTFDLIEGEACDLEPTESGLTVRLSDGRGLSVDRVVLATGNEPPMGLPGAEALSDHP
;
A
#
# COMPACT_ATOMS: atom_id res chain seq x y z
N MET A 1 34.24 6.89 -19.05
CA MET A 1 34.03 7.05 -17.60
C MET A 1 32.55 6.86 -17.35
N SER A 2 32.15 5.69 -16.84
CA SER A 2 30.76 5.44 -16.52
C SER A 2 30.38 6.33 -15.34
N SER A 3 29.40 7.21 -15.53
CA SER A 3 28.82 7.99 -14.43
C SER A 3 28.44 7.03 -13.29
N PRO A 4 28.64 7.40 -12.02
CA PRO A 4 28.12 6.58 -10.92
C PRO A 4 26.63 6.38 -11.20
N SER A 5 26.14 5.13 -11.11
CA SER A 5 24.74 4.81 -11.28
C SER A 5 23.95 5.66 -10.27
N GLN A 6 23.32 6.73 -10.76
CA GLN A 6 22.54 7.64 -9.93
C GLN A 6 21.42 6.80 -9.30
N GLU A 7 21.27 6.90 -7.98
CA GLU A 7 20.19 6.21 -7.26
C GLU A 7 18.86 6.63 -7.89
N SER A 8 18.09 5.66 -8.40
CA SER A 8 16.84 6.00 -9.07
C SER A 8 15.78 6.40 -8.03
N HIS A 9 14.96 7.40 -8.34
CA HIS A 9 13.94 7.92 -7.45
C HIS A 9 12.54 7.66 -8.00
N VAL A 10 11.75 6.88 -7.25
CA VAL A 10 10.35 6.58 -7.55
C VAL A 10 9.43 7.27 -6.55
N ALA A 11 8.51 8.10 -7.03
CA ALA A 11 7.39 8.58 -6.23
C ALA A 11 6.18 7.64 -6.35
N ILE A 12 5.46 7.42 -5.26
CA ILE A 12 4.21 6.68 -5.22
C ILE A 12 3.13 7.60 -4.66
N ILE A 13 2.06 7.83 -5.43
CA ILE A 13 0.96 8.70 -5.04
C ILE A 13 -0.19 7.86 -4.47
N GLY A 14 -0.39 7.92 -3.16
CA GLY A 14 -1.46 7.22 -2.44
C GLY A 14 -0.96 6.14 -1.50
N GLY A 15 -1.21 6.31 -0.19
CA GLY A 15 -0.81 5.39 0.89
C GLY A 15 -1.78 4.23 1.14
N GLY A 16 -2.62 3.89 0.16
CA GLY A 16 -3.55 2.76 0.23
C GLY A 16 -2.85 1.40 0.05
N PHE A 17 -3.64 0.34 -0.14
CA PHE A 17 -3.13 -1.01 -0.35
C PHE A 17 -2.16 -1.10 -1.53
N SER A 18 -2.56 -0.60 -2.71
CA SER A 18 -1.75 -0.67 -3.93
C SER A 18 -0.41 0.04 -3.77
N GLY A 19 -0.42 1.29 -3.27
CA GLY A 19 0.82 2.06 -3.11
C GLY A 19 1.78 1.44 -2.10
N ILE A 20 1.26 0.86 -1.02
CA ILE A 20 2.08 0.17 -0.03
C ILE A 20 2.66 -1.13 -0.56
N LEU A 21 1.87 -1.96 -1.25
CA LEU A 21 2.43 -3.18 -1.84
C LEU A 21 3.38 -2.87 -3.00
N THR A 22 3.20 -1.77 -3.72
CA THR A 22 4.20 -1.28 -4.66
C THR A 22 5.50 -0.96 -3.93
N ALA A 23 5.47 -0.14 -2.87
CA ALA A 23 6.66 0.20 -2.10
C ALA A 23 7.37 -1.04 -1.53
N VAL A 24 6.61 -1.95 -0.92
CA VAL A 24 7.13 -3.20 -0.37
C VAL A 24 7.79 -4.05 -1.46
N ASN A 25 7.16 -4.20 -2.63
CA ASN A 25 7.76 -4.99 -3.71
C ASN A 25 8.97 -4.31 -4.34
N LEU A 26 9.01 -2.98 -4.40
CA LEU A 26 10.21 -2.25 -4.81
C LEU A 26 11.38 -2.54 -3.85
N VAL A 27 11.17 -2.53 -2.54
CA VAL A 27 12.21 -2.96 -1.58
C VAL A 27 12.63 -4.41 -1.80
N ARG A 28 11.67 -5.34 -1.93
CA ARG A 28 11.94 -6.78 -2.07
C ARG A 28 12.72 -7.13 -3.33
N LEU A 29 12.41 -6.47 -4.44
CA LEU A 29 12.81 -6.90 -5.78
C LEU A 29 13.89 -6.03 -6.43
N SER A 30 14.17 -4.84 -5.88
CA SER A 30 15.21 -3.96 -6.44
C SER A 30 16.60 -4.57 -6.26
N ARG A 31 17.36 -4.57 -7.35
CA ARG A 31 18.76 -5.06 -7.41
C ARG A 31 19.79 -3.93 -7.48
N GLN A 32 19.33 -2.70 -7.48
CA GLN A 32 20.14 -1.49 -7.52
C GLN A 32 19.64 -0.52 -6.45
N PRO A 33 20.49 0.42 -5.99
CA PRO A 33 20.07 1.45 -5.06
C PRO A 33 18.83 2.21 -5.55
N LEU A 34 17.86 2.38 -4.66
CA LEU A 34 16.57 3.01 -4.98
C LEU A 34 16.11 3.95 -3.86
N ARG A 35 15.65 5.13 -4.23
CA ARG A 35 14.88 6.02 -3.36
C ARG A 35 13.40 5.90 -3.66
N ILE A 36 12.59 5.66 -2.63
CA ILE A 36 11.14 5.63 -2.71
C ILE A 36 10.57 6.79 -1.90
N THR A 37 9.67 7.57 -2.50
CA THR A 37 8.89 8.57 -1.76
C THR A 37 7.40 8.30 -1.91
N LEU A 38 6.73 7.98 -0.80
CA LEU A 38 5.28 7.85 -0.74
C LEU A 38 4.65 9.21 -0.40
N ILE A 39 3.72 9.67 -1.22
CA ILE A 39 2.97 10.91 -0.99
C ILE A 39 1.52 10.54 -0.65
N ASN A 40 1.01 11.04 0.48
CA ASN A 40 -0.31 10.67 0.97
C ASN A 40 -0.92 11.74 1.91
N HIS A 41 -2.20 12.07 1.74
CA HIS A 41 -2.82 13.26 2.36
C HIS A 41 -3.86 12.96 3.47
N ALA A 42 -4.57 11.83 3.45
CA ALA A 42 -5.83 11.73 4.21
C ALA A 42 -5.88 10.70 5.34
N ARG A 43 -5.12 9.61 5.24
CA ARG A 43 -5.21 8.47 6.18
C ARG A 43 -3.84 7.91 6.48
N PRO A 44 -3.62 7.30 7.66
CA PRO A 44 -2.38 6.57 7.90
C PRO A 44 -2.11 5.57 6.78
N ALA A 45 -0.87 5.56 6.30
CA ALA A 45 -0.45 4.66 5.23
C ALA A 45 -0.67 3.18 5.63
N GLY A 46 -1.02 2.32 4.68
CA GLY A 46 -1.13 0.87 4.88
C GLY A 46 -2.53 0.32 5.05
N ARG A 47 -3.48 1.10 5.57
CA ARG A 47 -4.85 0.59 5.79
C ARG A 47 -5.83 1.02 4.70
N GLY A 48 -5.61 2.20 4.11
CA GLY A 48 -6.55 2.78 3.13
C GLY A 48 -7.99 2.82 3.66
N ILE A 49 -8.96 2.81 2.74
CA ILE A 49 -10.39 2.74 3.08
C ILE A 49 -10.77 1.31 3.48
N ALA A 50 -10.33 0.31 2.71
CA ALA A 50 -10.79 -1.08 2.84
C ALA A 50 -10.42 -1.74 4.17
N TYR A 51 -9.23 -1.45 4.71
CA TYR A 51 -8.71 -2.09 5.93
C TYR A 51 -8.61 -1.14 7.12
N GLY A 52 -9.21 0.06 7.01
CA GLY A 52 -9.29 1.05 8.08
C GLY A 52 -10.46 0.85 9.05
N THR A 53 -11.41 -0.04 8.72
CA THR A 53 -12.55 -0.36 9.60
C THR A 53 -12.11 -0.94 10.94
N ARG A 54 -12.87 -0.63 12.00
CA ARG A 54 -12.67 -1.16 13.36
C ARG A 54 -13.72 -2.20 13.77
N ARG A 55 -14.64 -2.54 12.86
CA ARG A 55 -15.72 -3.51 13.10
C ARG A 55 -15.25 -4.93 12.77
N PRO A 56 -15.19 -5.87 13.72
CA PRO A 56 -14.73 -7.24 13.48
C PRO A 56 -15.62 -8.01 12.49
N GLU A 57 -16.90 -7.65 12.37
CA GLU A 57 -17.85 -8.20 11.41
C GLU A 57 -17.58 -7.78 9.95
N HIS A 58 -16.71 -6.80 9.72
CA HIS A 58 -16.29 -6.46 8.36
C HIS A 58 -15.23 -7.45 7.90
N LEU A 59 -15.68 -8.57 7.33
CA LEU A 59 -14.80 -9.65 6.86
C LEU A 59 -14.20 -9.34 5.49
N LEU A 60 -13.06 -9.97 5.19
CA LEU A 60 -12.51 -10.06 3.85
C LEU A 60 -13.52 -10.78 2.94
N ASN A 61 -13.49 -10.46 1.65
CA ASN A 61 -14.40 -11.06 0.66
C ASN A 61 -13.84 -12.37 0.08
N VAL A 62 -12.62 -12.74 0.43
CA VAL A 62 -11.99 -14.01 0.01
C VAL A 62 -11.35 -14.68 1.23
N ALA A 63 -11.22 -16.00 1.15
CA ALA A 63 -10.69 -16.81 2.24
C ALA A 63 -9.18 -16.59 2.45
N ALA A 64 -8.70 -16.87 3.67
CA ALA A 64 -7.32 -16.62 4.09
C ALA A 64 -6.26 -17.21 3.15
N ARG A 65 -6.50 -18.40 2.58
CA ARG A 65 -5.59 -19.03 1.60
C ARG A 65 -5.29 -18.19 0.36
N ASN A 66 -6.18 -17.27 -0.01
CA ASN A 66 -6.07 -16.43 -1.21
C ASN A 66 -5.74 -14.96 -0.87
N MET A 67 -5.36 -14.67 0.37
CA MET A 67 -5.16 -13.30 0.86
C MET A 67 -3.69 -12.89 1.01
N SER A 68 -2.73 -13.72 0.60
CA SER A 68 -1.33 -13.31 0.65
C SER A 68 -1.08 -12.02 -0.13
N ALA A 69 -0.25 -11.15 0.42
CA ALA A 69 0.25 -9.96 -0.27
C ALA A 69 1.30 -10.30 -1.34
N PHE A 70 1.78 -11.55 -1.36
CA PHE A 70 2.91 -12.00 -2.17
C PHE A 70 2.48 -13.20 -2.99
N PRO A 71 2.36 -13.06 -4.33
CA PRO A 71 2.05 -14.19 -5.21
C PRO A 71 3.11 -15.29 -5.16
N ASP A 72 4.37 -14.91 -4.96
CA ASP A 72 5.51 -15.81 -4.83
C ASP A 72 5.56 -16.53 -3.47
N TRP A 73 4.87 -15.99 -2.45
CA TRP A 73 4.68 -16.62 -1.14
C TRP A 73 3.18 -16.76 -0.80
N PRO A 74 2.46 -17.68 -1.44
CA PRO A 74 0.99 -17.76 -1.34
C PRO A 74 0.49 -18.04 0.09
N ASP A 75 1.30 -18.68 0.93
CA ASP A 75 0.96 -18.99 2.32
C ASP A 75 1.37 -17.90 3.32
N HIS A 76 1.96 -16.78 2.87
CA HIS A 76 2.54 -15.78 3.78
C HIS A 76 1.52 -15.22 4.79
N PHE A 77 0.30 -14.92 4.33
CA PHE A 77 -0.74 -14.42 5.22
C PHE A 77 -1.23 -15.49 6.21
N VAL A 78 -1.42 -16.74 5.77
CA VAL A 78 -1.81 -17.86 6.65
C VAL A 78 -0.74 -18.11 7.72
N ARG A 79 0.54 -18.10 7.33
CA ARG A 79 1.67 -18.19 8.26
C ARG A 79 1.71 -17.03 9.24
N TRP A 80 1.44 -15.80 8.79
CA TRP A 80 1.36 -14.66 9.68
C TRP A 80 0.21 -14.78 10.68
N LEU A 81 -0.96 -15.29 10.28
CA LEU A 81 -2.08 -15.54 11.19
C LEU A 81 -1.70 -16.49 12.33
N ARG A 82 -0.84 -17.49 12.07
CA ARG A 82 -0.32 -18.41 13.12
C ARG A 82 0.47 -17.72 14.22
N THR A 83 1.03 -16.55 13.95
CA THR A 83 1.75 -15.77 14.97
C THR A 83 0.81 -15.05 15.94
N ARG A 84 -0.50 -15.08 15.70
CA ARG A 84 -1.51 -14.44 16.53
C ARG A 84 -2.22 -15.47 17.41
N SER A 85 -2.32 -15.15 18.70
CA SER A 85 -2.98 -15.98 19.71
C SER A 85 -4.41 -16.39 19.34
N GLU A 86 -5.13 -15.54 18.61
CA GLU A 86 -6.52 -15.73 18.19
C GLU A 86 -6.68 -16.84 17.14
N TYR A 87 -5.59 -17.19 16.42
CA TYR A 87 -5.61 -18.16 15.33
C TYR A 87 -4.64 -19.32 15.53
N ASP A 88 -3.73 -19.27 16.51
CA ASP A 88 -2.70 -20.28 16.75
C ASP A 88 -3.29 -21.70 16.90
N SER A 89 -4.36 -21.85 17.69
CA SER A 89 -5.02 -23.14 17.96
C SER A 89 -5.99 -23.62 16.87
N VAL A 90 -6.28 -22.81 15.84
CA VAL A 90 -7.24 -23.17 14.78
C VAL A 90 -6.64 -24.22 13.84
N PRO A 91 -7.28 -25.36 13.56
CA PRO A 91 -6.75 -26.34 12.60
C PRO A 91 -6.42 -25.73 11.22
N ASP A 92 -5.39 -26.21 10.54
CA ASP A 92 -4.89 -25.59 9.30
C ASP A 92 -5.89 -25.54 8.15
N HIS A 93 -6.57 -26.65 7.92
CA HIS A 93 -7.63 -26.73 6.92
C HIS A 93 -8.76 -25.73 7.22
N GLU A 94 -9.10 -25.51 8.49
CA GLU A 94 -10.12 -24.51 8.87
C GLU A 94 -9.61 -23.08 8.70
N LEU A 95 -8.39 -22.78 9.15
CA LEU A 95 -7.84 -21.41 9.07
C LEU A 95 -7.78 -20.93 7.62
N ARG A 96 -7.39 -21.80 6.69
CA ARG A 96 -7.28 -21.50 5.26
C ARG A 96 -8.62 -21.13 4.61
N GLU A 97 -9.73 -21.66 5.12
CA GLU A 97 -11.09 -21.41 4.63
C GLU A 97 -11.80 -20.24 5.36
N LYS A 98 -11.21 -19.68 6.42
CA LYS A 98 -11.80 -18.56 7.15
C LYS A 98 -11.74 -17.25 6.35
N PHE A 99 -12.82 -16.48 6.45
CA PHE A 99 -12.88 -15.08 6.03
C PHE A 99 -12.48 -14.21 7.22
N ILE A 100 -11.25 -13.71 7.20
CA ILE A 100 -10.64 -13.00 8.32
C ILE A 100 -11.17 -11.55 8.39
N PRO A 101 -11.34 -10.94 9.57
CA PRO A 101 -11.70 -9.52 9.67
C PRO A 101 -10.74 -8.60 8.90
N ARG A 102 -11.28 -7.61 8.19
CA ARG A 102 -10.49 -6.62 7.43
C ARG A 102 -9.53 -5.84 8.33
N MET A 103 -9.89 -5.60 9.58
CA MET A 103 -9.01 -4.97 10.56
C MET A 103 -7.75 -5.80 10.83
N THR A 104 -7.89 -7.12 10.93
CA THR A 104 -6.78 -8.07 11.11
C THR A 104 -5.88 -8.07 9.87
N TYR A 105 -6.45 -7.99 8.66
CA TYR A 105 -5.65 -7.80 7.45
C TYR A 105 -4.92 -6.45 7.45
N GLY A 106 -5.54 -5.40 7.98
CA GLY A 106 -4.90 -4.11 8.18
C GLY A 106 -3.70 -4.16 9.14
N ASP A 107 -3.72 -5.04 10.14
CA ASP A 107 -2.55 -5.30 11.00
C ASP A 107 -1.45 -6.05 10.26
N TYR A 108 -1.81 -7.01 9.42
CA TYR A 108 -0.88 -7.71 8.55
C TYR A 108 -0.13 -6.72 7.64
N LEU A 109 -0.84 -5.83 6.95
CA LEU A 109 -0.23 -4.79 6.10
C LEU A 109 0.67 -3.83 6.89
N ARG A 110 0.29 -3.47 8.12
CA ARG A 110 1.16 -2.66 9.00
C ARG A 110 2.45 -3.40 9.35
N GLY A 111 2.37 -4.70 9.62
CA GLY A 111 3.54 -5.54 9.84
C GLY A 111 4.48 -5.55 8.63
N LEU A 112 3.91 -5.60 7.41
CA LEU A 112 4.70 -5.51 6.17
C LEU A 112 5.40 -4.14 6.04
N ILE A 113 4.71 -3.04 6.35
CA ILE A 113 5.31 -1.70 6.33
C ILE A 113 6.48 -1.61 7.29
N HIS A 114 6.28 -2.05 8.53
CA HIS A 114 7.33 -2.02 9.53
C HIS A 114 8.54 -2.86 9.09
N HIS A 115 8.30 -4.09 8.62
CA HIS A 115 9.37 -4.98 8.20
C HIS A 115 10.11 -4.49 6.94
N PHE A 116 9.41 -4.05 5.91
CA PHE A 116 10.05 -3.74 4.62
C PHE A 116 10.42 -2.27 4.44
N LEU A 117 9.69 -1.33 5.05
CA LEU A 117 9.86 0.11 4.80
C LEU A 117 10.50 0.86 5.96
N GLN A 118 10.59 0.24 7.15
CA GLN A 118 11.11 0.87 8.36
C GLN A 118 12.26 0.08 9.01
N SER A 119 12.70 -1.01 8.39
CA SER A 119 13.85 -1.80 8.84
C SER A 119 15.01 -1.67 7.86
N ASP A 120 16.21 -1.42 8.36
CA ASP A 120 17.42 -1.39 7.55
C ASP A 120 17.83 -2.78 7.08
N GLY A 121 18.51 -2.86 5.94
CA GLY A 121 19.12 -4.11 5.45
C GLY A 121 18.13 -5.12 4.86
N VAL A 122 16.88 -4.71 4.59
CA VAL A 122 15.87 -5.55 3.94
C VAL A 122 15.92 -5.35 2.43
N GLY A 123 15.87 -6.45 1.66
CA GLY A 123 15.92 -6.42 0.19
C GLY A 123 17.25 -6.93 -0.38
N GLN A 124 17.46 -6.76 -1.69
CA GLN A 124 18.69 -7.19 -2.38
C GLN A 124 19.69 -6.04 -2.61
N ALA A 125 19.25 -4.79 -2.43
CA ALA A 125 20.06 -3.59 -2.60
C ALA A 125 19.60 -2.51 -1.58
N PRO A 126 20.41 -1.48 -1.32
CA PRO A 126 20.02 -0.38 -0.45
C PRO A 126 18.78 0.32 -1.00
N VAL A 127 17.73 0.45 -0.18
CA VAL A 127 16.53 1.21 -0.53
C VAL A 127 16.23 2.21 0.57
N THR A 128 16.05 3.48 0.21
CA THR A 128 15.60 4.53 1.12
C THR A 128 14.12 4.76 0.94
N PHE A 129 13.40 5.00 2.04
CA PHE A 129 11.95 5.24 2.03
C PHE A 129 11.61 6.53 2.78
N ASP A 130 10.97 7.45 2.08
CA ASP A 130 10.46 8.71 2.61
C ASP A 130 8.92 8.72 2.54
N LEU A 131 8.27 9.26 3.58
CA LEU A 131 6.84 9.57 3.57
C LEU A 131 6.65 11.09 3.58
N ILE A 132 5.95 11.59 2.56
CA ILE A 132 5.47 12.97 2.51
C ILE A 132 3.97 12.94 2.83
N GLU A 133 3.62 13.53 3.98
CA GLU A 133 2.24 13.91 4.24
C GLU A 133 1.89 15.13 3.38
N GLY A 134 1.02 14.92 2.40
CA GLY A 134 0.69 15.92 1.40
C GLY A 134 -0.13 15.37 0.25
N GLU A 135 -0.72 16.28 -0.51
CA GLU A 135 -1.53 15.97 -1.68
C GLU A 135 -0.74 16.32 -2.94
N ALA A 136 -0.54 15.33 -3.82
CA ALA A 136 -0.02 15.58 -5.15
C ALA A 136 -1.16 16.05 -6.06
N CYS A 137 -1.03 17.24 -6.63
CA CYS A 137 -2.08 17.88 -7.43
C CYS A 137 -1.74 17.94 -8.92
N ASP A 138 -0.47 17.78 -9.31
CA ASP A 138 -0.07 17.76 -10.73
C ASP A 138 1.21 16.95 -10.96
N LEU A 139 1.40 16.50 -12.20
CA LEU A 139 2.59 15.81 -12.70
C LEU A 139 3.10 16.51 -13.96
N GLU A 140 4.29 17.11 -13.88
CA GLU A 140 4.94 17.80 -14.98
C GLU A 140 6.07 16.93 -15.56
N PRO A 141 5.95 16.41 -16.81
CA PRO A 141 7.04 15.72 -17.47
C PRO A 141 8.24 16.64 -17.69
N THR A 142 9.45 16.10 -17.57
CA THR A 142 10.72 16.78 -17.83
C THR A 142 11.58 15.94 -18.79
N GLU A 143 12.74 16.44 -19.20
CA GLU A 143 13.64 15.71 -20.11
C GLU A 143 14.13 14.37 -19.55
N SER A 144 14.21 14.22 -18.23
CA SER A 144 14.80 13.04 -17.57
C SER A 144 13.90 12.35 -16.55
N GLY A 145 12.68 12.85 -16.33
CA GLY A 145 11.77 12.33 -15.30
C GLY A 145 10.50 13.16 -15.19
N LEU A 146 9.97 13.33 -13.98
CA LEU A 146 8.77 14.11 -13.69
C LEU A 146 8.99 14.99 -12.46
N THR A 147 8.30 16.13 -12.42
CA THR A 147 8.10 16.89 -11.18
C THR A 147 6.69 16.66 -10.66
N VAL A 148 6.58 16.12 -9.45
CA VAL A 148 5.31 16.03 -8.72
C VAL A 148 5.06 17.36 -8.02
N ARG A 149 3.94 18.01 -8.33
CA ARG A 149 3.50 19.23 -7.63
C ARG A 149 2.65 18.85 -6.43
N LEU A 150 2.99 19.41 -5.28
CA LEU A 150 2.20 19.27 -4.05
C LEU A 150 1.31 20.49 -3.86
N SER A 151 0.18 20.31 -3.17
CA SER A 151 -0.80 21.37 -2.90
C SER A 151 -0.26 22.53 -2.07
N ASP A 152 0.85 22.34 -1.36
CA ASP A 152 1.56 23.39 -0.61
C ASP A 152 2.59 24.18 -1.44
N GLY A 153 2.64 23.93 -2.76
CA GLY A 153 3.53 24.60 -3.70
C GLY A 153 4.92 23.95 -3.83
N ARG A 154 5.26 22.95 -3.02
CA ARG A 154 6.52 22.20 -3.19
C ARG A 154 6.49 21.38 -4.48
N GLY A 155 7.66 21.22 -5.09
CA GLY A 155 7.89 20.31 -6.21
C GLY A 155 8.86 19.20 -5.82
N LEU A 156 8.57 17.97 -6.23
CA LEU A 156 9.44 16.81 -6.04
C LEU A 156 9.84 16.24 -7.40
N SER A 157 11.11 16.41 -7.79
CA SER A 157 11.66 15.80 -9.00
C SER A 157 11.98 14.32 -8.75
N VAL A 158 11.50 13.46 -9.64
CA VAL A 158 11.67 11.99 -9.58
C VAL A 158 11.87 11.42 -10.98
N ASP A 159 12.44 10.21 -11.07
CA ASP A 159 12.58 9.54 -12.37
C ASP A 159 11.27 8.92 -12.83
N ARG A 160 10.48 8.39 -11.88
CA ARG A 160 9.26 7.63 -12.15
C ARG A 160 8.19 7.94 -11.10
N VAL A 161 6.93 7.85 -11.52
CA VAL A 161 5.76 8.00 -10.66
C VAL A 161 4.87 6.78 -10.80
N VAL A 162 4.39 6.26 -9.67
CA VAL A 162 3.30 5.27 -9.61
C VAL A 162 2.05 5.94 -9.05
N LEU A 163 0.98 5.94 -9.85
CA LEU A 163 -0.33 6.40 -9.40
C LEU A 163 -1.07 5.25 -8.70
N ALA A 164 -1.28 5.41 -7.39
CA ALA A 164 -1.98 4.46 -6.53
C ALA A 164 -3.06 5.16 -5.68
N THR A 165 -3.78 6.09 -6.32
CA THR A 165 -4.74 7.02 -5.69
C THR A 165 -6.00 6.35 -5.13
N GLY A 166 -6.20 5.07 -5.42
CA GLY A 166 -7.34 4.30 -4.96
C GLY A 166 -8.49 4.31 -5.96
N ASN A 167 -9.67 3.85 -5.52
CA ASN A 167 -10.87 3.87 -6.33
C ASN A 167 -11.68 5.12 -6.00
N GLU A 168 -12.24 5.75 -7.04
CA GLU A 168 -13.24 6.79 -6.88
C GLU A 168 -14.46 6.25 -6.10
N PRO A 169 -15.16 7.09 -5.32
CA PRO A 169 -16.45 6.70 -4.76
C PRO A 169 -17.40 6.24 -5.89
N PRO A 170 -18.27 5.26 -5.61
CA PRO A 170 -19.23 4.80 -6.62
C PRO A 170 -20.05 5.99 -7.13
N MET A 171 -20.33 6.00 -8.43
CA MET A 171 -21.23 7.00 -9.00
C MET A 171 -22.59 6.93 -8.28
N GLY A 172 -23.21 8.10 -8.10
CA GLY A 172 -24.59 8.17 -7.64
C GLY A 172 -25.50 7.30 -8.53
N LEU A 173 -26.44 6.61 -7.92
CA LEU A 173 -27.44 5.85 -8.66
C LEU A 173 -28.31 6.84 -9.47
N PRO A 174 -28.41 6.71 -10.80
CA PRO A 174 -29.27 7.59 -11.58
C PRO A 174 -30.71 7.58 -11.05
N GLY A 175 -31.28 8.75 -10.75
CA GLY A 175 -32.63 8.89 -10.19
C GLY A 175 -32.70 8.82 -8.66
N ALA A 176 -31.59 8.59 -7.97
CA ALA A 176 -31.53 8.66 -6.50
C ALA A 176 -31.56 10.10 -5.98
N GLU A 177 -31.45 11.12 -6.85
CA GLU A 177 -31.55 12.52 -6.44
C GLU A 177 -32.90 12.81 -5.76
N ALA A 178 -33.97 12.16 -6.22
CA ALA A 178 -35.33 12.29 -5.66
C ALA A 178 -35.52 11.60 -4.29
N LEU A 179 -34.60 10.73 -3.88
CA LEU A 179 -34.63 10.06 -2.58
C LEU A 179 -33.88 10.83 -1.48
N SER A 180 -33.06 11.81 -1.86
CA SER A 180 -32.26 12.63 -0.93
C SER A 180 -33.13 13.45 0.03
N ASP A 181 -34.33 13.83 -0.42
CA ASP A 181 -35.30 14.67 0.31
C ASP A 181 -36.54 13.87 0.77
N HIS A 182 -36.53 12.54 0.61
CA HIS A 182 -37.63 11.69 1.06
C HIS A 182 -37.53 11.48 2.58
N PRO A 183 -38.61 11.68 3.35
CA PRO A 183 -38.59 11.54 4.82
C PRO A 183 -38.24 10.12 5.28
#